data_AF-A0A524EJ51-F1
#
_entry.id   AF-A0A524EJ51-F1
#
_cell.length_a   1.000
_cell.length_b   1.000
_cell.length_c   1.000
_cell.angle_alpha   90.00
_cell.angle_beta   90.00
_cell.angle_gamma   90.00
#
_symmetry.space_group_name_H-M   'P 1'
#
loop_
_entity.id
_entity.type
_entity.pdbx_description
1 polymer ?
#
loop_
_entity_poly.entity_id
_entity_poly.type
_entity_poly.pdbx_seq_one_letter_code
_entity_poly.pdbx_strand_id
1 'polypeptide(L)'
;MSNEITEPSDLFDDNGNLIQDGWARKPIMRYNREKVRAKWHRLKEWDNYVINHPDYNFSVTIADVGYMGLVSFEVMDYKEQKVYAGGLQKFFTKGTWNLPTSSEHGDIEFHHETFDLLIKKLPDKREISFDFPNFEEKGLKGKITLFQDPNKDSIVKVNRYKKKKLFYYSDKVLWMPAEGIVDFGEKSYKFTPENCYGRLDWGRGVWPYKIN
;
A
#
# COMPACT_ATOMS: atom_id res chain seq x y z
N MET A 1 19.14 20.26 0.40
CA MET A 1 17.83 20.05 -0.26
C MET A 1 17.89 18.70 -0.95
N SER A 2 16.79 17.95 -0.99
CA SER A 2 16.75 16.64 -1.68
C SER A 2 16.69 16.85 -3.19
N ASN A 3 17.49 16.11 -3.96
CA ASN A 3 17.52 16.23 -5.42
C ASN A 3 16.29 15.54 -6.05
N GLU A 4 15.78 16.12 -7.14
CA GLU A 4 14.80 15.48 -8.02
C GLU A 4 15.52 14.44 -8.89
N ILE A 5 14.94 13.26 -9.02
CA ILE A 5 15.39 12.19 -9.89
C ILE A 5 14.51 12.23 -11.13
N THR A 6 15.13 12.41 -12.30
CA THR A 6 14.43 12.47 -13.60
C THR A 6 14.76 11.29 -14.50
N GLU A 7 15.92 10.66 -14.30
CA GLU A 7 16.39 9.54 -15.12
C GLU A 7 16.01 8.18 -14.48
N PRO A 8 15.36 7.27 -15.24
CA PRO A 8 15.06 5.93 -14.77
C PRO A 8 16.32 5.12 -14.43
N SER A 9 16.25 4.28 -13.39
CA SER A 9 17.35 3.39 -13.02
C SER A 9 16.86 2.13 -12.31
N ASP A 10 17.75 1.16 -12.10
CA ASP A 10 17.56 0.21 -11.00
C ASP A 10 17.64 0.93 -9.66
N LEU A 11 16.90 0.45 -8.66
CA LEU A 11 17.03 0.99 -7.31
C LEU A 11 18.40 0.62 -6.70
N PHE A 12 18.94 -0.55 -7.05
CA PHE A 12 20.18 -1.09 -6.49
C PHE A 12 21.23 -1.48 -7.54
N ASP A 13 22.50 -1.24 -7.21
CA ASP A 13 23.64 -1.86 -7.89
C ASP A 13 23.73 -3.37 -7.60
N ASP A 14 24.65 -4.08 -8.24
CA ASP A 14 24.80 -5.54 -8.05
C ASP A 14 25.28 -5.93 -6.65
N ASN A 15 25.90 -5.00 -5.95
CA ASN A 15 26.28 -5.16 -4.56
C ASN A 15 25.08 -4.98 -3.61
N GLY A 16 23.93 -4.48 -4.06
CA GLY A 16 22.75 -4.16 -3.24
C GLY A 16 22.87 -2.82 -2.51
N ASN A 17 23.59 -1.84 -3.05
CA ASN A 17 23.59 -0.45 -2.59
C ASN A 17 22.64 0.39 -3.46
N LEU A 18 22.03 1.44 -2.88
CA LEU A 18 21.25 2.41 -3.65
C LEU A 18 22.10 3.11 -4.71
N ILE A 19 21.64 3.10 -5.96
CA ILE A 19 22.24 3.83 -7.08
C ILE A 19 22.04 5.33 -6.87
N GLN A 20 20.79 5.75 -6.65
CA GLN A 20 20.39 7.13 -6.44
C GLN A 20 19.43 7.26 -5.26
N ASP A 21 19.37 8.45 -4.68
CA ASP A 21 18.46 8.84 -3.61
C ASP A 21 17.98 10.28 -3.82
N GLY A 22 16.77 10.56 -3.38
CA GLY A 22 16.07 11.79 -3.76
C GLY A 22 14.56 11.61 -3.79
N TRP A 23 13.89 12.46 -4.56
CA TRP A 23 12.46 12.37 -4.84
C TRP A 23 12.20 12.33 -6.34
N ALA A 24 11.07 11.78 -6.77
CA ALA A 24 10.65 11.77 -8.17
C ALA A 24 9.15 12.01 -8.27
N ARG A 25 8.69 12.44 -9.45
CA ARG A 25 7.27 12.62 -9.78
C ARG A 25 6.56 11.32 -10.17
N LYS A 26 7.33 10.28 -10.45
CA LYS A 26 6.87 8.96 -10.91
C LYS A 26 7.81 7.88 -10.37
N PRO A 27 7.35 6.62 -10.21
CA PRO A 27 8.16 5.53 -9.69
C PRO A 27 9.12 4.96 -10.76
N ILE A 28 10.06 5.80 -11.19
CA ILE A 28 11.01 5.51 -12.28
C ILE A 28 12.22 4.66 -11.84
N MET A 29 12.31 4.32 -10.55
CA MET A 29 13.32 3.42 -10.02
C MET A 29 12.76 1.99 -9.90
N ARG A 30 13.42 1.03 -10.56
CA ARG A 30 13.03 -0.38 -10.54
C ARG A 30 13.49 -1.05 -9.25
N TYR A 31 12.56 -1.31 -8.34
CA TYR A 31 12.82 -2.10 -7.14
C TYR A 31 12.93 -3.60 -7.49
N ASN A 32 13.99 -4.24 -6.99
CA ASN A 32 14.15 -5.68 -7.04
C ASN A 32 14.45 -6.21 -5.62
N ARG A 33 13.51 -7.00 -5.10
CA ARG A 33 13.59 -7.65 -3.79
C ARG A 33 14.86 -8.49 -3.63
N GLU A 34 15.28 -9.21 -4.67
CA GLU A 34 16.43 -10.12 -4.63
C GLU A 34 17.76 -9.40 -4.47
N LYS A 35 17.83 -8.09 -4.81
CA LYS A 35 19.02 -7.26 -4.58
C LYS A 35 19.09 -6.69 -3.16
N VAL A 36 18.06 -6.89 -2.32
CA VAL A 36 18.06 -6.44 -0.93
C VAL A 36 19.02 -7.30 -0.09
N ARG A 37 20.10 -6.69 0.41
CA ARG A 37 21.11 -7.35 1.25
C ARG A 37 20.83 -7.12 2.74
N ALA A 38 19.73 -7.68 3.23
CA ALA A 38 19.33 -7.62 4.63
C ALA A 38 18.83 -9.00 5.14
N LYS A 39 18.82 -9.20 6.46
CA LYS A 39 18.22 -10.41 7.05
C LYS A 39 16.72 -10.46 6.76
N TRP A 40 16.15 -11.65 6.62
CA TRP A 40 14.75 -11.86 6.20
C TRP A 40 13.70 -11.10 7.04
N HIS A 41 13.94 -10.89 8.34
CA HIS A 41 13.03 -10.18 9.26
C HIS A 41 13.19 -8.65 9.24
N ARG A 42 13.96 -8.11 8.29
CA ARG A 42 14.35 -6.69 8.24
C ARG A 42 13.70 -5.93 7.09
N LEU A 43 13.38 -6.61 6.01
CA LEU A 43 12.67 -6.03 4.88
C LEU A 43 11.20 -5.87 5.26
N LYS A 44 10.68 -4.66 5.07
CA LYS A 44 9.27 -4.36 5.23
C LYS A 44 8.68 -3.83 3.94
N GLU A 45 7.54 -4.38 3.60
CA GLU A 45 6.82 -4.11 2.37
C GLU A 45 5.35 -3.93 2.72
N TRP A 46 4.70 -2.89 2.21
CA TRP A 46 3.27 -2.68 2.41
C TRP A 46 2.65 -1.86 1.30
N ASP A 47 1.35 -2.08 1.15
CA ASP A 47 0.43 -1.31 0.33
C ASP A 47 -0.74 -0.93 1.24
N ASN A 48 -0.90 0.38 1.49
CA ASN A 48 -2.00 0.91 2.29
C ASN A 48 -2.89 1.78 1.41
N TYR A 49 -4.12 1.32 1.20
CA TYR A 49 -5.15 2.06 0.48
C TYR A 49 -6.08 2.72 1.49
N VAL A 50 -6.33 4.02 1.34
CA VAL A 50 -7.30 4.74 2.15
C VAL A 50 -8.21 5.54 1.25
N ILE A 51 -9.52 5.34 1.39
CA ILE A 51 -10.57 5.98 0.62
C ILE A 51 -11.37 6.87 1.57
N ASN A 52 -11.36 8.17 1.29
CA ASN A 52 -11.89 9.19 2.18
C ASN A 52 -13.20 9.74 1.59
N HIS A 53 -14.22 9.79 2.44
CA HIS A 53 -15.46 10.54 2.27
C HIS A 53 -15.51 11.61 3.38
N PRO A 54 -16.26 12.73 3.22
CA PRO A 54 -16.35 13.76 4.27
C PRO A 54 -16.80 13.25 5.65
N ASP A 55 -17.62 12.20 5.70
CA ASP A 55 -18.23 11.64 6.92
C ASP A 55 -17.63 10.30 7.38
N TYR A 56 -16.78 9.66 6.60
CA TYR A 56 -16.20 8.35 6.93
C TYR A 56 -14.99 8.03 6.04
N ASN A 57 -14.22 7.02 6.42
CA ASN A 57 -13.24 6.43 5.51
C ASN A 57 -13.27 4.90 5.58
N PHE A 58 -12.80 4.30 4.51
CA PHE A 58 -12.45 2.89 4.45
C PHE A 58 -10.96 2.77 4.15
N SER A 59 -10.28 1.84 4.79
CA SER A 59 -8.91 1.49 4.44
C SER A 59 -8.67 -0.01 4.40
N VAL A 60 -7.73 -0.40 3.54
CA VAL A 60 -7.19 -1.76 3.52
C VAL A 60 -5.67 -1.68 3.42
N THR A 61 -5.00 -2.41 4.29
CA THR A 61 -3.54 -2.51 4.35
C THR A 61 -3.13 -3.95 4.15
N ILE A 62 -2.18 -4.20 3.26
CA ILE A 62 -1.48 -5.48 3.17
C ILE A 62 0.00 -5.18 3.41
N ALA A 63 0.60 -5.88 4.36
CA ALA A 63 2.01 -5.71 4.70
C ALA A 63 2.68 -7.06 4.96
N ASP A 64 3.92 -7.20 4.50
CA ASP A 64 4.86 -8.23 4.94
C ASP A 64 6.09 -7.52 5.51
N VAL A 65 6.24 -7.57 6.83
CA VAL A 65 7.37 -6.96 7.55
C VAL A 65 8.45 -7.99 7.92
N GLY A 66 8.46 -9.12 7.21
CA GLY A 66 9.42 -10.21 7.34
C GLY A 66 9.08 -11.15 8.48
N TYR A 67 9.03 -10.66 9.72
CA TYR A 67 8.66 -11.48 10.89
C TYR A 67 7.15 -11.60 11.09
N MET A 68 6.36 -10.80 10.39
CA MET A 68 4.91 -10.78 10.48
C MET A 68 4.33 -10.27 9.15
N GLY A 69 3.24 -10.87 8.70
CA GLY A 69 2.35 -10.31 7.69
C GLY A 69 1.06 -9.82 8.34
N LEU A 70 0.48 -8.78 7.75
CA LEU A 70 -0.75 -8.16 8.19
C LEU A 70 -1.63 -7.89 6.98
N VAL A 71 -2.88 -8.35 7.02
CA VAL A 71 -3.98 -7.73 6.26
C VAL A 71 -4.87 -7.05 7.27
N SER A 72 -5.19 -5.77 7.07
CA SER A 72 -6.06 -5.00 7.97
C SER A 72 -7.08 -4.22 7.16
N PHE A 73 -8.35 -4.43 7.47
CA PHE A 73 -9.47 -3.64 7.00
C PHE A 73 -9.88 -2.68 8.12
N GLU A 74 -10.19 -1.44 7.77
CA GLU A 74 -10.70 -0.44 8.72
C GLU A 74 -11.86 0.32 8.10
N VAL A 75 -12.94 0.48 8.88
CA VAL A 75 -14.02 1.43 8.59
C VAL A 75 -14.05 2.43 9.73
N MET A 76 -13.89 3.70 9.40
CA MET A 76 -13.98 4.79 10.37
C MET A 76 -15.20 5.64 10.06
N ASP A 77 -16.14 5.69 11.00
CA ASP A 77 -17.37 6.47 10.90
C ASP A 77 -17.22 7.74 11.75
N TYR A 78 -17.15 8.91 11.11
CA TYR A 78 -16.91 10.17 11.82
C TYR A 78 -18.15 10.67 12.54
N LYS A 79 -19.35 10.29 12.08
CA LYS A 79 -20.61 10.65 12.75
C LYS A 79 -20.76 9.87 14.05
N GLU A 80 -20.41 8.59 14.04
CA GLU A 80 -20.45 7.76 15.24
C GLU A 80 -19.19 7.85 16.10
N GLN A 81 -18.12 8.46 15.57
CA GLN A 81 -16.78 8.51 16.19
C GLN A 81 -16.24 7.12 16.52
N LYS A 82 -16.46 6.16 15.63
CA LYS A 82 -16.04 4.77 15.80
C LYS A 82 -15.06 4.34 14.72
N VAL A 83 -14.14 3.48 15.14
CA VAL A 83 -13.20 2.78 14.27
C VAL A 83 -13.48 1.29 14.44
N TYR A 84 -13.76 0.64 13.32
CA TYR A 84 -13.92 -0.80 13.22
C TYR A 84 -12.70 -1.34 12.49
N ALA A 85 -11.99 -2.30 13.08
CA ALA A 85 -10.75 -2.80 12.51
C ALA A 85 -10.64 -4.32 12.68
N GLY A 86 -10.27 -5.01 11.61
CA GLY A 86 -10.20 -6.46 11.60
C GLY A 86 -9.34 -6.96 10.45
N GLY A 87 -8.85 -8.19 10.57
CA GLY A 87 -8.05 -8.80 9.51
C GLY A 87 -7.21 -9.97 10.01
N LEU A 88 -6.05 -10.16 9.41
CA LEU A 88 -5.16 -11.28 9.66
C LEU A 88 -3.79 -10.79 10.11
N GLN A 89 -3.27 -11.39 11.19
CA GLN A 89 -1.85 -11.35 11.53
C GLN A 89 -1.27 -12.75 11.38
N LYS A 90 -0.20 -12.88 10.59
CA LYS A 90 0.52 -14.14 10.41
C LYS A 90 1.98 -13.95 10.80
N PHE A 91 2.45 -14.69 11.80
CA PHE A 91 3.86 -14.64 12.17
C PHE A 91 4.74 -15.41 11.19
N PHE A 92 6.01 -15.02 11.12
CA PHE A 92 7.06 -15.70 10.36
C PHE A 92 6.76 -15.85 8.86
N THR A 93 6.17 -14.82 8.24
CA THR A 93 5.91 -14.77 6.80
C THR A 93 7.16 -14.87 5.95
N LYS A 94 8.31 -14.41 6.45
CA LYS A 94 9.63 -14.48 5.78
C LYS A 94 9.63 -13.83 4.39
N GLY A 95 8.72 -12.90 4.11
CA GLY A 95 8.62 -12.29 2.79
C GLY A 95 7.85 -13.11 1.76
N THR A 96 7.17 -14.17 2.16
CA THR A 96 6.49 -15.10 1.22
C THR A 96 5.22 -14.53 0.61
N TRP A 97 4.69 -13.42 1.13
CA TRP A 97 3.49 -12.78 0.56
C TRP A 97 3.75 -12.08 -0.77
N ASN A 98 5.04 -11.93 -1.14
CA ASN A 98 5.49 -11.51 -2.47
C ASN A 98 4.71 -10.33 -3.06
N LEU A 99 4.55 -9.27 -2.25
CA LEU A 99 3.84 -8.07 -2.67
C LEU A 99 4.46 -7.48 -3.94
N PRO A 100 3.65 -6.80 -4.79
CA PRO A 100 4.14 -6.23 -6.04
C PRO A 100 5.39 -5.37 -5.84
N THR A 101 6.33 -5.48 -6.77
CA THR A 101 7.60 -4.72 -6.72
C THR A 101 7.45 -3.29 -7.22
N SER A 102 6.25 -2.91 -7.69
CA SER A 102 5.91 -1.59 -8.21
C SER A 102 4.56 -1.16 -7.65
N SER A 103 4.36 0.15 -7.50
CA SER A 103 3.03 0.74 -7.26
C SER A 103 2.16 0.79 -8.53
N GLU A 104 2.77 0.63 -9.72
CA GLU A 104 2.12 0.79 -11.01
C GLU A 104 1.82 -0.52 -11.74
N HIS A 105 2.35 -1.65 -11.24
CA HIS A 105 2.18 -2.96 -11.86
C HIS A 105 2.05 -4.05 -10.80
N GLY A 106 1.30 -5.09 -11.15
CA GLY A 106 1.06 -6.24 -10.30
C GLY A 106 -0.26 -6.13 -9.54
N ASP A 107 -0.90 -7.28 -9.37
CA ASP A 107 -2.14 -7.42 -8.63
C ASP A 107 -1.83 -8.02 -7.25
N ILE A 108 -2.72 -7.76 -6.28
CA ILE A 108 -2.70 -8.42 -4.98
C ILE A 108 -3.95 -9.28 -4.91
N GLU A 109 -3.77 -10.59 -4.86
CA GLU A 109 -4.83 -11.56 -4.61
C GLU A 109 -4.53 -12.25 -3.28
N PHE A 110 -5.45 -12.14 -2.33
CA PHE A 110 -5.32 -12.73 -1.00
C PHE A 110 -6.59 -13.50 -0.66
N HIS A 111 -6.45 -14.82 -0.64
CA HIS A 111 -7.51 -15.75 -0.24
C HIS A 111 -7.19 -16.30 1.15
N HIS A 112 -8.10 -16.08 2.10
CA HIS A 112 -8.03 -16.59 3.46
C HIS A 112 -9.35 -17.28 3.83
N GLU A 113 -9.34 -18.18 4.81
CA GLU A 113 -10.56 -18.87 5.26
C GLU A 113 -11.65 -17.93 5.77
N THR A 114 -11.29 -16.71 6.19
CA THR A 114 -12.22 -15.71 6.73
C THR A 114 -12.53 -14.55 5.81
N PHE A 115 -11.72 -14.31 4.77
CA PHE A 115 -11.94 -13.21 3.83
C PHE A 115 -11.20 -13.41 2.51
N ASP A 116 -11.71 -12.71 1.50
CA ASP A 116 -11.08 -12.53 0.21
C ASP A 116 -10.74 -11.06 -0.02
N LEU A 117 -9.59 -10.80 -0.63
CA LEU A 117 -9.16 -9.48 -1.05
C LEU A 117 -8.51 -9.56 -2.43
N LEU A 118 -8.97 -8.72 -3.33
CA LEU A 118 -8.42 -8.57 -4.66
C LEU A 118 -8.19 -7.08 -4.93
N ILE A 119 -6.96 -6.73 -5.29
CA ILE A 119 -6.57 -5.40 -5.75
C ILE A 119 -5.93 -5.55 -7.12
N LYS A 120 -6.61 -5.04 -8.15
CA LYS A 120 -6.12 -5.05 -9.52
C LYS A 120 -5.59 -3.69 -9.91
N LYS A 121 -4.39 -3.64 -10.49
CA LYS A 121 -3.83 -2.43 -11.09
C LYS A 121 -4.05 -2.45 -12.60
N LEU A 122 -4.92 -1.56 -13.07
CA LEU A 122 -5.16 -1.28 -14.48
C LEU A 122 -4.40 0.00 -14.90
N PRO A 123 -4.28 0.31 -16.20
CA PRO A 123 -3.50 1.46 -16.68
C PRO A 123 -3.92 2.80 -16.05
N ASP A 124 -5.22 3.03 -15.92
CA ASP A 124 -5.85 4.30 -15.52
C ASP A 124 -6.67 4.20 -14.22
N LYS A 125 -6.65 3.04 -13.55
CA LYS A 125 -7.40 2.82 -12.31
C LYS A 125 -6.87 1.66 -11.49
N ARG A 126 -7.31 1.58 -10.24
CA ARG A 126 -7.21 0.39 -9.39
C ARG A 126 -8.61 -0.07 -9.01
N GLU A 127 -8.82 -1.37 -9.01
CA GLU A 127 -10.06 -1.97 -8.53
C GLU A 127 -9.77 -2.76 -7.27
N ILE A 128 -10.45 -2.44 -6.18
CA ILE A 128 -10.35 -3.10 -4.89
C ILE A 128 -11.68 -3.80 -4.64
N SER A 129 -11.67 -5.10 -4.44
CA SER A 129 -12.84 -5.88 -4.04
C SER A 129 -12.51 -6.80 -2.89
N PHE A 130 -13.43 -6.93 -1.94
CA PHE A 130 -13.24 -7.75 -0.76
C PHE A 130 -14.56 -8.31 -0.25
N ASP A 131 -14.46 -9.44 0.44
CA ASP A 131 -15.58 -10.08 1.15
C ASP A 131 -15.02 -10.66 2.46
N PHE A 132 -15.47 -10.14 3.60
CA PHE A 132 -15.06 -10.56 4.94
C PHE A 132 -16.33 -10.81 5.77
N PRO A 133 -16.97 -11.99 5.63
CA PRO A 133 -18.31 -12.26 6.17
C PRO A 133 -18.47 -12.09 7.68
N ASN A 134 -17.39 -12.29 8.46
CA ASN A 134 -17.43 -12.23 9.92
C ASN A 134 -16.75 -10.97 10.50
N PHE A 135 -16.45 -9.95 9.68
CA PHE A 135 -15.88 -8.70 10.17
C PHE A 135 -16.80 -8.06 11.22
N GLU A 136 -16.28 -7.86 12.43
CA GLU A 136 -17.03 -7.29 13.57
C GLU A 136 -18.40 -7.96 13.79
N GLU A 137 -18.49 -9.27 13.57
CA GLU A 137 -19.71 -10.09 13.68
C GLU A 137 -20.88 -9.67 12.75
N LYS A 138 -20.65 -8.72 11.85
CA LYS A 138 -21.66 -8.13 10.95
C LYS A 138 -21.37 -8.35 9.48
N GLY A 139 -20.12 -8.61 9.14
CA GLY A 139 -19.66 -8.78 7.77
C GLY A 139 -19.32 -7.46 7.09
N LEU A 140 -18.32 -7.52 6.22
CA LEU A 140 -17.78 -6.39 5.48
C LEU A 140 -17.52 -6.81 4.04
N LYS A 141 -18.18 -6.16 3.08
CA LYS A 141 -18.06 -6.49 1.65
C LYS A 141 -18.03 -5.22 0.82
N GLY A 142 -17.31 -5.23 -0.29
CA GLY A 142 -17.30 -4.04 -1.13
C GLY A 142 -16.55 -4.19 -2.43
N LYS A 143 -16.80 -3.21 -3.30
CA LYS A 143 -16.03 -2.97 -4.52
C LYS A 143 -15.84 -1.47 -4.68
N ILE A 144 -14.59 -1.05 -4.82
CA ILE A 144 -14.18 0.34 -5.02
C ILE A 144 -13.27 0.41 -6.25
N THR A 145 -13.53 1.39 -7.10
CA THR A 145 -12.66 1.81 -8.19
C THR A 145 -11.98 3.11 -7.77
N LEU A 146 -10.65 3.15 -7.85
CA LEU A 146 -9.83 4.34 -7.69
C LEU A 146 -9.30 4.75 -9.05
N PHE A 147 -9.81 5.86 -9.58
CA PHE A 147 -9.36 6.40 -10.87
C PHE A 147 -8.00 7.07 -10.71
N GLN A 148 -7.01 6.64 -11.50
CA GLN A 148 -5.66 7.19 -11.50
C GLN A 148 -5.34 7.73 -12.90
N ASP A 149 -5.31 9.05 -13.04
CA ASP A 149 -4.76 9.67 -14.25
C ASP A 149 -3.26 9.33 -14.37
N PRO A 150 -2.83 8.59 -15.42
CA PRO A 150 -1.44 8.20 -15.60
C PRO A 150 -0.51 9.40 -15.81
N ASN A 151 -1.03 10.60 -16.09
CA ASN A 151 -0.23 11.81 -16.26
C ASN A 151 -0.02 12.58 -14.95
N LYS A 152 -0.77 12.31 -13.88
CA LYS A 152 -0.62 13.01 -12.60
C LYS A 152 0.60 12.54 -11.83
N ASP A 153 1.34 13.49 -11.27
CA ASP A 153 2.49 13.19 -10.41
C ASP A 153 2.08 12.37 -9.18
N SER A 154 2.97 11.49 -8.76
CA SER A 154 2.98 10.86 -7.44
C SER A 154 4.16 11.40 -6.63
N ILE A 155 4.14 11.15 -5.31
CA ILE A 155 5.24 11.58 -4.44
C ILE A 155 6.14 10.37 -4.18
N VAL A 156 7.16 10.22 -5.01
CA VAL A 156 8.14 9.14 -4.88
C VAL A 156 9.33 9.60 -4.08
N LYS A 157 9.81 8.77 -3.15
CA LYS A 157 10.96 9.07 -2.32
C LYS A 157 11.87 7.86 -2.15
N VAL A 158 13.17 8.08 -2.33
CA VAL A 158 14.22 7.12 -1.99
C VAL A 158 15.09 7.75 -0.91
N ASN A 159 15.07 7.18 0.28
CA ASN A 159 15.90 7.61 1.40
C ASN A 159 17.08 6.67 1.56
N ARG A 160 18.28 7.24 1.51
CA ARG A 160 19.53 6.58 1.92
C ARG A 160 19.77 6.82 3.41
N TYR A 161 20.31 5.82 4.10
CA TYR A 161 20.79 5.96 5.47
C TYR A 161 22.31 5.80 5.55
N LYS A 162 22.90 6.18 6.69
CA LYS A 162 24.35 6.08 6.93
C LYS A 162 24.92 4.67 6.67
N LYS A 163 24.15 3.61 6.96
CA LYS A 163 24.53 2.23 6.61
C LYS A 163 24.07 1.93 5.19
N LYS A 164 25.02 1.62 4.29
CA LYS A 164 24.81 1.48 2.83
C LYS A 164 23.69 0.51 2.40
N LYS A 165 23.37 -0.51 3.20
CA LYS A 165 22.34 -1.54 2.89
C LYS A 165 20.95 -1.21 3.43
N LEU A 166 20.80 -0.08 4.11
CA LEU A 166 19.53 0.41 4.60
C LEU A 166 18.97 1.41 3.59
N PHE A 167 17.67 1.33 3.36
CA PHE A 167 16.96 2.19 2.42
C PHE A 167 15.49 2.29 2.79
N TYR A 168 14.82 3.30 2.26
CA TYR A 168 13.36 3.32 2.19
C TYR A 168 12.94 3.91 0.85
N TYR A 169 12.25 3.09 0.05
CA TYR A 169 11.65 3.46 -1.21
C TYR A 169 10.13 3.49 -1.05
N SER A 170 9.51 4.62 -1.38
CA SER A 170 8.07 4.79 -1.26
C SER A 170 7.49 5.54 -2.42
N ASP A 171 6.22 5.26 -2.69
CA ASP A 171 5.38 6.02 -3.60
C ASP A 171 4.06 6.36 -2.89
N LYS A 172 3.70 7.64 -2.89
CA LYS A 172 2.39 8.09 -2.45
C LYS A 172 1.61 8.57 -3.67
N VAL A 173 0.67 7.73 -4.11
CA VAL A 173 -0.31 8.11 -5.12
C VAL A 173 -1.48 8.75 -4.41
N LEU A 174 -1.75 10.01 -4.73
CA LEU A 174 -2.75 10.83 -4.05
C LEU A 174 -3.89 11.20 -5.00
N TRP A 175 -5.01 11.66 -4.41
CA TRP A 175 -6.11 12.29 -5.14
C TRP A 175 -6.70 11.43 -6.26
N MET A 176 -6.80 10.11 -6.05
CA MET A 176 -7.51 9.23 -6.97
C MET A 176 -9.01 9.37 -6.71
N PRO A 177 -9.84 9.88 -7.63
CA PRO A 177 -11.29 9.87 -7.44
C PRO A 177 -11.78 8.45 -7.17
N ALA A 178 -12.70 8.29 -6.22
CA ALA A 178 -13.16 6.99 -5.76
C ALA A 178 -14.65 6.79 -6.05
N GLU A 179 -14.99 5.65 -6.64
CA GLU A 179 -16.37 5.23 -6.86
C GLU A 179 -16.56 3.82 -6.31
N GLY A 180 -17.65 3.58 -5.58
CA GLY A 180 -17.96 2.23 -5.12
C GLY A 180 -18.80 2.22 -3.86
N ILE A 181 -18.97 1.03 -3.31
CA ILE A 181 -19.74 0.80 -2.09
C ILE A 181 -18.98 -0.16 -1.18
N VAL A 182 -19.03 0.13 0.11
CA VAL A 182 -18.60 -0.74 1.20
C VAL A 182 -19.80 -0.99 2.12
N ASP A 183 -20.27 -2.22 2.16
CA ASP A 183 -21.34 -2.66 3.02
C ASP A 183 -20.73 -3.23 4.30
N PHE A 184 -21.16 -2.72 5.45
CA PHE A 184 -20.77 -3.17 6.79
C PHE A 184 -22.03 -3.45 7.61
N GLY A 185 -22.35 -4.73 7.79
CA GLY A 185 -23.66 -5.16 8.30
C GLY A 185 -24.80 -4.58 7.48
N GLU A 186 -25.68 -3.82 8.12
CA GLU A 186 -26.84 -3.18 7.47
C GLU A 186 -26.52 -1.79 6.90
N LYS A 187 -25.30 -1.27 7.09
CA LYS A 187 -24.90 0.06 6.62
C LYS A 187 -24.14 -0.02 5.30
N SER A 188 -24.49 0.85 4.36
CA SER A 188 -23.76 1.03 3.11
C SER A 188 -23.03 2.37 3.07
N TYR A 189 -21.71 2.32 2.90
CA TYR A 189 -20.82 3.46 2.74
C TYR A 189 -20.53 3.66 1.25
N LYS A 190 -21.12 4.70 0.64
CA LYS A 190 -21.04 4.96 -0.80
C LYS A 190 -19.99 6.02 -1.13
N PHE A 191 -19.04 5.65 -1.97
CA PHE A 191 -18.04 6.58 -2.51
C PHE A 191 -18.44 7.05 -3.90
N THR A 192 -18.34 8.36 -4.13
CA THR A 192 -18.65 9.01 -5.40
C THR A 192 -17.50 9.91 -5.84
N PRO A 193 -17.11 9.87 -7.14
CA PRO A 193 -15.87 10.48 -7.61
C PRO A 193 -15.84 12.02 -7.48
N GLU A 194 -16.99 12.67 -7.29
CA GLU A 194 -17.10 14.12 -7.13
C GLU A 194 -16.50 14.62 -5.80
N ASN A 195 -16.57 13.81 -4.74
CA ASN A 195 -16.17 14.23 -3.38
C ASN A 195 -15.40 13.16 -2.59
N CYS A 196 -15.18 11.98 -3.16
CA CYS A 196 -14.45 10.89 -2.52
C CYS A 196 -13.11 10.65 -3.19
N TYR A 197 -12.06 10.51 -2.39
CA TYR A 197 -10.70 10.35 -2.89
C TYR A 197 -9.94 9.27 -2.16
N GLY A 198 -9.36 8.36 -2.95
CA GLY A 198 -8.39 7.37 -2.54
C GLY A 198 -6.96 7.89 -2.56
N ARG A 199 -6.14 7.26 -1.73
CA ARG A 199 -4.68 7.32 -1.78
C ARG A 199 -4.08 5.94 -1.61
N LEU A 200 -2.90 5.74 -2.17
CA LEU A 200 -2.02 4.61 -1.91
C LEU A 200 -0.76 5.13 -1.22
N ASP A 201 -0.43 4.55 -0.07
CA ASP A 201 0.91 4.58 0.52
C ASP A 201 1.58 3.23 0.26
N TRP A 202 2.51 3.23 -0.69
CA TRP A 202 3.30 2.07 -1.06
C TRP A 202 4.72 2.24 -0.50
N GLY A 203 5.24 1.22 0.18
CA GLY A 203 6.56 1.30 0.79
C GLY A 203 7.32 -0.01 0.77
N ARG A 204 8.63 0.06 0.50
CA ARG A 204 9.59 -1.04 0.54
C ARG A 204 10.86 -0.54 1.23
N GLY A 205 11.35 -1.23 2.26
CA GLY A 205 12.53 -0.72 2.95
C GLY A 205 13.15 -1.60 4.02
N VAL A 206 14.31 -1.14 4.48
CA VAL A 206 15.08 -1.68 5.60
C VAL A 206 15.55 -0.49 6.44
N TRP A 207 14.90 -0.26 7.59
CA TRP A 207 15.14 0.91 8.43
C TRP A 207 16.28 0.71 9.43
N PRO A 208 16.96 1.80 9.84
CA PRO A 208 17.79 1.75 11.04
C PRO A 208 16.91 1.51 12.28
N TYR A 209 17.44 0.80 13.28
CA TYR A 209 16.74 0.62 14.57
C TYR A 209 16.72 1.90 15.41
N LYS A 210 17.64 2.82 15.15
CA LYS A 210 17.75 4.12 15.80
C LYS A 210 18.04 5.16 14.72
N ILE A 211 17.25 6.22 14.71
CA ILE A 211 17.53 7.41 13.92
C ILE A 211 18.37 8.29 14.85
N ASN A 212 19.68 8.39 14.59
CA ASN A 212 20.55 9.32 15.29
C ASN A 212 20.50 10.68 14.59
#